data_AF-L9KIP8-F1
#
_entry.id   AF-L9KIP8-F1
#
_cell.length_a   1.000
_cell.length_b   1.000
_cell.length_c   1.000
_cell.angle_alpha   90.00
_cell.angle_beta   90.00
_cell.angle_gamma   90.00
#
_symmetry.space_group_name_H-M   'P 1'
#
loop_
_entity.id
_entity.type
_entity.pdbx_description
1 polymer ?
#
loop_
_entity_poly.entity_id
_entity_poly.type
_entity_poly.pdbx_seq_one_letter_code
_entity_poly.pdbx_strand_id
1 'polypeptide(L)'
;MRKARGAAAATSAAKEPGATPPLLPLHVLGHSHGLVNTIRKTSYAQHQQVRQIRKKMMELMILEVQTNDLKEVVMKLIPDSIGKDREKAGQSICPLHDVFVRKVKMLKKPKFELGKLTELHGEGGSSGKATGDETGTKVERADGYEPPVQESV
;
A
#
# COMPACT_ATOMS: atom_id res chain seq x y z
N MET A 1 -22.09 27.32 29.52
CA MET A 1 -22.59 26.44 28.43
C MET A 1 -21.42 25.64 27.88
N ARG A 2 -21.58 24.31 27.85
CA ARG A 2 -20.55 23.31 27.53
C ARG A 2 -20.33 23.24 26.02
N LYS A 3 -19.08 23.13 25.58
CA LYS A 3 -18.76 22.32 24.40
C LYS A 3 -17.51 21.51 24.71
N ALA A 4 -17.76 20.30 25.21
CA ALA A 4 -16.79 19.24 25.29
C ALA A 4 -16.28 18.94 23.87
N ARG A 5 -15.01 19.23 23.61
CA ARG A 5 -14.32 18.65 22.44
C ARG A 5 -13.90 17.26 22.85
N GLY A 6 -14.55 16.28 22.23
CA GLY A 6 -14.33 14.86 22.47
C GLY A 6 -12.86 14.50 22.34
N ALA A 7 -12.38 13.78 23.34
CA ALA A 7 -11.18 12.98 23.24
C ALA A 7 -11.40 11.97 22.11
N ALA A 8 -10.68 12.14 21.00
CA ALA A 8 -10.52 11.06 20.05
C ALA A 8 -9.77 9.95 20.78
N ALA A 9 -10.46 8.86 21.07
CA ALA A 9 -9.87 7.65 21.58
C ALA A 9 -8.84 7.17 20.56
N ALA A 10 -7.56 7.36 20.90
CA ALA A 10 -6.50 6.59 20.30
C ALA A 10 -6.66 5.15 20.80
N THR A 11 -7.48 4.36 20.12
CA THR A 11 -7.35 2.91 20.16
C THR A 11 -6.04 2.57 19.46
N SER A 12 -4.94 2.70 20.20
CA SER A 12 -3.70 2.02 19.88
C SER A 12 -4.00 0.52 19.99
N ALA A 13 -4.32 -0.10 18.86
CA ALA A 13 -4.21 -1.54 18.74
C ALA A 13 -2.76 -1.88 19.12
N ALA A 14 -2.60 -2.45 20.32
CA ALA A 14 -1.32 -2.87 20.82
C ALA A 14 -0.74 -3.85 19.79
N LYS A 15 0.42 -3.50 19.25
CA LYS A 15 1.18 -4.37 18.37
C LYS A 15 1.46 -5.67 19.13
N GLU A 16 0.75 -6.73 18.76
CA GLU A 16 0.88 -8.08 19.31
C GLU A 16 2.36 -8.42 19.59
N PRO A 17 2.75 -8.73 20.84
CA PRO A 17 4.16 -8.79 21.27
C PRO A 17 4.96 -9.98 20.69
N GLY A 18 4.36 -10.83 19.84
CA GLY A 18 5.01 -12.01 19.27
C GLY A 18 5.40 -11.92 17.79
N ALA A 19 4.92 -10.91 17.05
CA ALA A 19 5.17 -10.79 15.61
C ALA A 19 6.31 -9.81 15.35
N THR A 20 7.47 -10.31 14.88
CA THR A 20 8.52 -9.43 14.37
C THR A 20 7.94 -8.55 13.27
N PRO A 21 8.01 -7.21 13.37
CA PRO A 21 7.42 -6.33 12.37
C PRO A 21 8.04 -6.61 10.99
N PRO A 22 7.23 -6.66 9.92
CA PRO A 22 7.75 -6.86 8.58
C PRO A 22 8.70 -5.71 8.22
N LEU A 23 9.90 -6.07 7.76
CA LEU A 23 10.86 -5.09 7.28
C LEU A 23 10.64 -4.86 5.79
N LEU A 24 10.19 -3.64 5.46
CA LEU A 24 9.83 -3.23 4.11
C LEU A 24 10.73 -2.08 3.62
N PRO A 25 11.77 -2.35 2.82
CA PRO A 25 12.46 -1.30 2.09
C PRO A 25 11.58 -0.80 0.94
N LEU A 26 11.32 0.50 0.94
CA LEU A 26 10.66 1.18 -0.17
C LEU A 26 11.67 2.05 -0.92
N HIS A 27 11.56 2.06 -2.25
CA HIS A 27 12.32 2.93 -3.13
C HIS A 27 11.37 3.91 -3.78
N VAL A 28 11.62 5.21 -3.59
CA VAL A 28 10.86 6.29 -4.22
C VAL A 28 11.70 6.96 -5.28
N LEU A 29 11.04 7.29 -6.38
CA LEU A 29 11.59 8.11 -7.44
C LEU A 29 10.70 9.35 -7.58
N GLY A 30 11.30 10.47 -7.97
CA GLY A 30 10.59 11.71 -8.27
C GLY A 30 11.44 12.59 -9.17
N HIS A 31 10.80 13.35 -10.06
CA HIS A 31 11.46 14.20 -11.04
C HIS A 31 11.18 15.67 -10.77
N SER A 32 12.16 16.55 -11.00
CA SER A 32 11.95 17.99 -10.87
C SER A 32 11.23 18.56 -12.10
N HIS A 33 10.15 19.32 -11.88
CA HIS A 33 9.38 19.95 -12.93
C HIS A 33 9.77 21.43 -13.09
N GLY A 34 9.71 21.94 -14.32
CA GLY A 34 9.84 23.38 -14.57
C GLY A 34 8.57 24.14 -14.17
N LEU A 35 8.69 25.39 -13.71
CA LEU A 35 7.49 26.23 -13.57
C LEU A 35 6.94 26.59 -14.96
N VAL A 36 5.62 26.68 -15.09
CA VAL A 36 4.93 26.97 -16.38
C VAL A 36 5.46 28.24 -17.05
N ASN A 37 5.89 29.22 -16.25
CA ASN A 37 6.30 30.53 -16.72
C ASN A 37 7.83 30.64 -16.87
N THR A 38 8.56 29.52 -16.84
CA THR A 38 10.02 29.52 -16.94
C THR A 38 10.47 29.50 -18.40
N ILE A 39 11.36 30.41 -18.78
CA ILE A 39 11.97 30.46 -20.13
C ILE A 39 13.12 29.44 -20.25
N ARG A 40 13.67 28.98 -19.11
CA ARG A 40 14.81 28.06 -19.08
C ARG A 40 14.39 26.65 -19.50
N LYS A 41 15.20 26.04 -20.35
CA LYS A 41 15.00 24.64 -20.80
C LYS A 41 15.28 23.60 -19.71
N THR A 42 16.04 23.95 -18.68
CA THR A 42 16.50 23.02 -17.64
C THR A 42 15.98 23.42 -16.26
N SER A 43 15.48 22.44 -15.50
CA SER A 43 14.95 22.56 -14.14
C SER A 43 15.73 21.69 -13.16
N TYR A 44 17.03 21.92 -13.03
CA TYR A 44 17.88 21.18 -12.10
C TYR A 44 17.74 21.71 -10.68
N ALA A 45 17.52 20.80 -9.73
CA ALA A 45 17.60 21.11 -8.31
C ALA A 45 19.06 21.20 -7.87
N GLN A 46 19.38 22.16 -7.01
CA GLN A 46 20.70 22.26 -6.40
C GLN A 46 20.93 21.09 -5.43
N HIS A 47 22.18 20.70 -5.22
CA HIS A 47 22.53 19.55 -4.36
C HIS A 47 21.95 19.66 -2.93
N GLN A 48 21.93 20.88 -2.38
CA GLN A 48 21.34 21.12 -1.06
C GLN A 48 19.83 20.85 -1.04
N GLN A 49 19.10 21.27 -2.08
CA GLN A 49 17.67 21.00 -2.24
C GLN A 49 17.42 19.50 -2.38
N VAL A 50 18.24 18.77 -3.16
CA VAL A 50 18.15 17.32 -3.30
C VAL A 50 18.30 16.60 -1.95
N ARG A 51 19.26 17.02 -1.12
CA ARG A 51 19.43 16.45 0.24
C ARG A 51 18.21 16.70 1.12
N GLN A 52 17.65 17.92 1.09
CA GLN A 52 16.46 18.27 1.85
C GLN A 52 15.23 17.48 1.39
N ILE A 53 15.03 17.32 0.08
CA ILE A 53 13.93 16.53 -0.50
C ILE A 53 14.04 15.06 -0.04
N ARG A 54 15.24 14.47 -0.15
CA ARG A 54 15.48 13.09 0.30
C ARG A 54 15.20 12.90 1.79
N LYS A 55 15.61 13.86 2.62
CA LYS A 55 15.36 13.82 4.07
C LYS A 55 13.86 13.86 4.37
N LYS A 56 13.12 14.82 3.79
CA LYS A 56 11.66 14.93 3.97
C LYS A 56 10.91 13.71 3.46
N MET A 57 11.28 13.19 2.28
CA MET A 57 10.65 11.99 1.72
C MET A 57 10.84 10.78 2.64
N MET A 58 12.05 10.58 3.14
CA MET A 58 12.39 9.48 4.03
C MET A 58 11.64 9.57 5.36
N GLU A 59 11.64 10.74 6.00
CA GLU A 59 10.97 10.97 7.29
C GLU A 59 9.48 10.61 7.20
N LEU A 60 8.79 11.14 6.20
CA LEU A 60 7.37 10.86 6.05
C LEU A 60 7.10 9.39 5.67
N MET A 61 7.95 8.76 4.84
CA MET A 61 7.78 7.34 4.51
C MET A 61 7.90 6.44 5.74
N ILE A 62 8.85 6.74 6.61
CA ILE A 62 9.02 6.03 7.87
C ILE A 62 7.76 6.19 8.72
N LEU A 63 7.23 7.42 8.84
CA LEU A 63 6.01 7.68 9.60
C LEU A 63 4.79 6.92 9.05
N GLU A 64 4.61 6.86 7.74
CA GLU A 64 3.48 6.12 7.14
C GLU A 64 3.63 4.61 7.29
N VAL A 65 4.83 4.04 7.15
CA VAL A 65 4.99 2.57 7.24
C VAL A 65 5.02 2.09 8.69
N GLN A 66 5.47 2.93 9.62
CA GLN A 66 5.48 2.58 11.04
C GLN A 66 4.10 2.65 11.69
N THR A 67 3.23 3.53 11.21
CA THR A 67 1.89 3.73 11.78
C THR A 67 0.83 2.75 11.26
N ASN A 68 1.03 2.16 10.07
CA ASN A 68 0.02 1.34 9.40
C ASN A 68 0.46 -0.13 9.30
N ASP A 69 -0.52 -1.03 9.25
CA ASP A 69 -0.29 -2.47 9.02
C ASP A 69 -0.16 -2.82 7.53
N LEU A 70 0.26 -4.06 7.22
CA LEU A 70 0.50 -4.51 5.84
C LEU A 70 -0.70 -4.30 4.91
N LYS A 71 -1.92 -4.58 5.39
CA LYS A 71 -3.17 -4.42 4.62
C LYS A 71 -3.38 -2.96 4.20
N GLU A 72 -3.22 -2.05 5.15
CA GLU A 72 -3.40 -0.61 4.94
C GLU A 72 -2.32 -0.01 4.04
N VAL A 73 -1.06 -0.45 4.20
CA VAL A 73 0.03 -0.03 3.32
C VAL A 73 -0.26 -0.44 1.88
N VAL A 74 -0.73 -1.67 1.63
CA VAL A 74 -1.10 -2.12 0.29
C VAL A 74 -2.27 -1.31 -0.27
N MET A 75 -3.30 -1.02 0.54
CA MET A 75 -4.43 -0.19 0.11
C MET A 75 -4.02 1.23 -0.30
N LYS A 76 -3.00 1.81 0.33
CA LYS A 76 -2.45 3.13 -0.04
C LYS A 76 -1.54 3.09 -1.28
N LEU A 77 -0.90 1.94 -1.53
CA LEU A 77 -0.04 1.75 -2.69
C LEU A 77 -0.83 1.57 -3.99
N ILE A 78 -2.02 0.96 -3.98
CA ILE A 78 -2.84 0.77 -5.20
C ILE A 78 -3.17 2.11 -5.89
N PRO A 79 -3.65 3.16 -5.19
CA PRO A 79 -3.90 4.47 -5.79
C PRO A 79 -2.66 5.40 -5.77
N ASP A 80 -1.50 4.90 -5.33
CA ASP A 80 -0.27 5.66 -5.08
C ASP A 80 -0.49 6.94 -4.22
N SER A 81 -1.30 6.84 -3.16
CA SER A 81 -1.58 7.99 -2.29
C SER A 81 -0.30 8.51 -1.60
N ILE A 82 0.58 7.58 -1.23
CA ILE A 82 1.89 7.87 -0.64
C ILE A 82 2.74 8.74 -1.58
N GLY A 83 2.75 8.43 -2.89
CA GLY A 83 3.50 9.20 -3.88
C GLY A 83 3.00 10.65 -3.98
N LYS A 84 1.68 10.83 -4.03
CA LYS A 84 1.03 12.14 -4.13
C LYS A 84 1.26 13.00 -2.88
N ASP A 85 1.20 12.40 -1.69
CA ASP A 85 1.48 13.12 -0.44
C ASP A 85 2.95 13.59 -0.38
N ARG A 86 3.88 12.81 -0.96
CA ARG A 86 5.30 13.20 -1.07
C ARG A 86 5.52 14.31 -2.08
N GLU A 87 4.80 14.29 -3.19
CA GLU A 87 4.84 15.37 -4.19
C GLU A 87 4.45 16.70 -3.54
N LYS A 88 3.33 16.72 -2.81
CA LYS A 88 2.85 17.91 -2.10
C LYS A 88 3.82 18.41 -1.03
N ALA A 89 4.43 17.50 -0.27
CA ALA A 89 5.43 17.88 0.74
C ALA A 89 6.74 18.40 0.13
N GLY A 90 7.14 17.85 -1.03
CA GLY A 90 8.35 18.22 -1.75
C GLY A 90 8.23 19.53 -2.53
N GLN A 91 7.02 19.89 -2.98
CA GLN A 91 6.70 21.15 -3.67
C GLN A 91 7.16 22.40 -2.88
N SER A 92 7.30 22.31 -1.55
CA SER A 92 7.80 23.41 -0.73
C SER A 92 9.26 23.77 -0.98
N ILE A 93 10.06 22.88 -1.59
CA ILE A 93 11.50 23.07 -1.85
C ILE A 93 11.73 23.31 -3.34
N CYS A 94 11.16 22.45 -4.18
CA CYS A 94 11.29 22.48 -5.62
C CYS A 94 10.00 21.88 -6.21
N PRO A 95 9.51 22.36 -7.37
CA PRO A 95 8.42 21.69 -8.05
C PRO A 95 8.84 20.26 -8.43
N LEU A 96 8.09 19.28 -7.94
CA LEU A 96 8.26 17.87 -8.27
C LEU A 96 7.06 17.39 -9.09
N HIS A 97 7.30 16.43 -9.97
CA HIS A 97 6.30 15.67 -10.71
C HIS A 97 6.73 14.20 -10.74
N ASP A 98 5.79 13.33 -11.10
CA ASP A 98 6.01 11.88 -11.24
C ASP A 98 6.71 11.28 -10.04
N VAL A 99 6.15 11.51 -8.84
CA VAL A 99 6.64 10.93 -7.59
C VAL A 99 5.89 9.62 -7.31
N PHE A 100 6.59 8.50 -7.37
CA PHE A 100 5.99 7.18 -7.17
C PHE A 100 6.92 6.22 -6.43
N VAL A 101 6.32 5.20 -5.82
CA VAL A 101 7.05 4.11 -5.17
C VAL A 101 7.46 3.11 -6.25
N ARG A 102 8.73 3.09 -6.64
CA ARG A 102 9.22 2.23 -7.73
C ARG A 102 9.37 0.77 -7.32
N LYS A 103 9.70 0.51 -6.06
CA LYS A 103 9.89 -0.86 -5.58
C LYS A 103 9.63 -0.97 -4.08
N VAL A 104 8.79 -1.94 -3.71
CA VAL A 104 8.62 -2.42 -2.34
C VAL A 104 9.20 -3.84 -2.25
N LYS A 105 10.12 -4.07 -1.32
CA LYS A 105 10.69 -5.40 -1.05
C LYS A 105 10.21 -5.88 0.32
N MET A 106 10.07 -7.19 0.47
CA MET A 106 9.96 -7.83 1.79
C MET A 106 11.33 -8.39 2.18
N LEU A 107 11.95 -7.88 3.24
CA LEU A 107 13.22 -8.43 3.76
C LEU A 107 12.98 -9.50 4.82
N LYS A 108 12.07 -9.25 5.76
CA LYS A 108 11.66 -10.21 6.77
C LYS A 108 10.20 -10.51 6.58
N LYS A 109 9.93 -11.75 6.17
CA LYS A 109 8.55 -12.26 6.10
C LYS A 109 8.08 -12.52 7.54
N PRO A 110 6.84 -12.12 7.88
CA PRO A 110 6.26 -12.52 9.17
C PRO A 110 6.14 -14.04 9.21
N LYS A 111 6.15 -14.60 10.43
CA LYS A 111 5.87 -16.04 10.61
C LYS A 111 4.48 -16.33 10.06
N PHE A 112 4.38 -17.43 9.32
CA PHE A 112 3.11 -17.83 8.71
C PHE A 112 2.17 -18.33 9.81
N GLU A 113 1.00 -17.69 9.92
CA GLU A 113 -0.06 -18.07 10.84
C GLU A 113 -1.38 -18.07 10.07
N LEU A 114 -2.11 -19.19 10.12
CA LEU A 114 -3.36 -19.37 9.38
C LEU A 114 -4.43 -18.35 9.79
N GLY A 115 -4.51 -17.97 11.07
CA GLY A 115 -5.46 -16.97 11.54
C GLY A 115 -5.28 -15.60 10.88
N LYS A 116 -4.05 -15.08 10.88
CA LYS A 116 -3.69 -13.80 10.23
C LYS A 116 -3.94 -13.85 8.71
N LEU A 117 -3.76 -15.01 8.09
CA LEU A 117 -4.05 -15.17 6.66
C LEU A 117 -5.56 -15.12 6.38
N THR A 118 -6.35 -15.87 7.15
CA THR A 118 -7.80 -15.90 6.98
C THR A 118 -8.42 -14.52 7.25
N GLU A 119 -7.89 -13.73 8.18
CA GLU A 119 -8.33 -12.33 8.40
C GLU A 119 -8.04 -11.42 7.19
N LEU A 120 -6.89 -11.61 6.53
CA LEU A 120 -6.53 -10.84 5.33
C LEU A 120 -7.38 -11.23 4.11
N HIS A 121 -7.81 -12.49 4.01
CA HIS A 121 -8.62 -13.00 2.90
C HIS A 121 -10.14 -12.99 3.16
N GLY A 122 -10.58 -12.97 4.42
CA GLY A 122 -11.98 -13.06 4.82
C GLY A 122 -12.76 -11.76 4.66
N GLU A 123 -12.07 -10.61 4.58
CA GLU A 123 -12.73 -9.29 4.49
C GLU A 123 -12.64 -8.67 3.08
N GLY A 124 -12.34 -9.48 2.06
CA GLY A 124 -12.19 -9.05 0.67
C GLY A 124 -13.39 -9.31 -0.24
N GLY A 125 -14.55 -9.65 0.31
CA GLY A 125 -15.76 -9.99 -0.43
C GLY A 125 -16.67 -8.81 -0.76
N SER A 126 -16.16 -7.70 -1.33
CA SER A 126 -17.03 -6.63 -1.83
C SER A 126 -16.48 -5.96 -3.08
N SER A 127 -16.43 -6.71 -4.18
CA SER A 127 -16.87 -6.19 -5.49
C SER A 127 -17.29 -7.35 -6.40
N GLY A 128 -18.61 -7.62 -6.42
CA GLY A 128 -19.29 -8.28 -7.54
C GLY A 128 -19.38 -9.82 -7.53
N LYS A 129 -20.35 -10.36 -6.77
CA LYS A 129 -21.27 -11.51 -7.06
C LYS A 129 -20.63 -12.79 -7.68
N ALA A 130 -20.67 -13.96 -7.04
CA ALA A 130 -21.87 -14.63 -6.51
C ALA A 130 -21.53 -15.70 -5.44
N THR A 131 -22.42 -15.81 -4.43
CA THR A 131 -22.85 -17.02 -3.69
C THR A 131 -21.73 -17.95 -3.19
N GLY A 132 -21.34 -17.96 -1.91
CA GLY A 132 -22.20 -18.19 -0.76
C GLY A 132 -22.45 -19.69 -0.60
N ASP A 133 -21.49 -20.43 -0.03
CA ASP A 133 -21.72 -21.44 1.02
C ASP A 133 -20.37 -21.95 1.56
N GLU A 134 -20.09 -21.67 2.83
CA GLU A 134 -19.09 -22.40 3.60
C GLU A 134 -19.75 -23.69 4.11
N THR A 135 -19.81 -24.71 3.28
CA THR A 135 -19.75 -26.08 3.76
C THR A 135 -19.15 -26.92 2.65
N GLY A 136 -18.12 -27.70 2.99
CA GLY A 136 -17.73 -28.84 2.18
C GLY A 136 -18.91 -29.82 2.13
N THR A 137 -19.82 -29.62 1.20
CA THR A 137 -20.78 -30.64 0.81
C THR A 137 -20.08 -31.50 -0.22
N LYS A 138 -19.82 -32.76 0.17
CA LYS A 138 -19.41 -33.82 -0.74
C LYS A 138 -20.47 -33.89 -1.85
N VAL A 139 -20.17 -33.34 -3.02
CA VAL A 139 -21.02 -33.51 -4.21
C VAL A 139 -20.93 -34.99 -4.56
N GLU A 140 -21.99 -35.75 -4.27
CA GLU A 140 -22.17 -37.05 -4.89
C GLU A 140 -22.29 -36.82 -6.38
N ARG A 141 -21.24 -37.20 -7.11
CA ARG A 141 -21.20 -37.19 -8.56
C ARG A 141 -22.17 -38.29 -9.02
N ALA A 142 -23.42 -37.91 -9.28
CA ALA A 142 -24.39 -38.78 -9.94
C ALA A 142 -23.83 -39.22 -11.30
N ASP A 143 -24.11 -40.47 -11.61
CA ASP A 143 -23.42 -41.33 -12.56
C ASP A 143 -23.20 -40.74 -13.97
N GLY A 144 -21.99 -40.96 -14.51
CA GLY A 144 -21.83 -41.18 -15.95
C GLY A 144 -21.65 -39.97 -16.88
N TYR A 145 -20.93 -38.92 -16.47
CA TYR A 145 -20.47 -37.91 -17.45
C TYR A 145 -19.00 -38.13 -17.86
N GLU A 146 -18.83 -38.82 -18.99
CA GLU A 146 -17.56 -38.98 -19.70
C GLU A 146 -17.39 -37.80 -20.69
N PRO A 147 -16.29 -37.03 -20.62
CA PRO A 147 -16.08 -35.93 -21.55
C PRO A 147 -15.84 -36.47 -22.97
N PRO A 148 -16.46 -35.88 -24.00
CA PRO A 148 -16.29 -36.34 -25.39
C PRO A 148 -14.83 -36.20 -25.82
N VAL A 149 -14.29 -37.29 -26.37
CA VAL A 149 -12.93 -37.35 -26.93
C VAL A 149 -12.84 -36.40 -28.12
N GLN A 150 -11.92 -35.45 -28.05
CA GLN A 150 -11.65 -34.54 -29.18
C GLN A 150 -10.97 -35.32 -30.31
N GLU A 151 -11.59 -35.35 -31.49
CA GLU A 151 -10.91 -35.76 -32.72
C GLU A 151 -9.85 -34.71 -33.05
N SER A 152 -8.62 -35.20 -33.20
CA SER A 152 -7.45 -34.43 -33.62
C SER A 152 -7.67 -33.81 -35.01
N VAL A 153 -7.42 -32.50 -35.13
CA VAL A 153 -7.05 -31.82 -36.38
C VAL A 153 -5.87 -30.92 -36.12
#